data_AF-A0A8J2ZXD4-F1
#
_entry.id   AF-A0A8J2ZXD4-F1
#
_cell.length_a   1.000
_cell.length_b   1.000
_cell.length_c   1.000
_cell.angle_alpha   90.00
_cell.angle_beta   90.00
_cell.angle_gamma   90.00
#
_symmetry.space_group_name_H-M   'P 1'
#
loop_
_entity.id
_entity.type
_entity.pdbx_description
1 polymer ?
#
loop_
_entity_poly.entity_id
_entity_poly.type
_entity_poly.pdbx_seq_one_letter_code
_entity_poly.pdbx_strand_id
1 'polypeptide(L)'
;MKKLCFGTFATILKRCKAKRISQKRLCGTMLLSIAPTYDISGEDGTVSDLILGKKNLSPIVTDTAPSADPHAISDYFKQNILQMLDSNKRSLIALALKDIIASDDSIERDTVVEIVNRMTKDDIIKRNAFVLEEFLAGILLYTVLYVENRNCESSVSEITNEYIQSFEDKKLDISFITTYSNLSPETAYEIAIDAHSLVLLAETGGKCQKCGRVLGIKKEGNDINYAKVVRLSETDEVVLCVECEREMQSASKEEKLALLSDKRDLENLMIARDATSRYTIEKQIEQVLREVELMDATDDTQLKIEPVKVENKITEKRLKDRVLFDVRQLYEGVNDSLYRLAGENSLNVDKFARNVRRMYEDASESRISQSEIYYLLVETLFEKTGRKYRGACEIIISYFVQRCEVFDEITK
;
A
#
# COMPACT_ATOMS: atom_id res chain seq x y z
N MET A 1 -32.48 -15.70 5.69
CA MET A 1 -31.04 -15.78 6.01
C MET A 1 -30.33 -16.11 4.72
N LYS A 2 -29.38 -15.28 4.31
CA LYS A 2 -28.79 -15.32 2.97
C LYS A 2 -27.77 -16.45 2.92
N LYS A 3 -27.91 -17.36 1.95
CA LYS A 3 -26.91 -18.38 1.65
C LYS A 3 -26.09 -18.00 0.44
N LEU A 4 -24.79 -18.30 0.48
CA LEU A 4 -23.93 -18.24 -0.68
C LEU A 4 -24.23 -19.45 -1.56
N CYS A 5 -24.63 -19.20 -2.81
CA CYS A 5 -24.77 -20.20 -3.86
C CYS A 5 -24.53 -19.53 -5.22
N PHE A 6 -24.52 -20.31 -6.30
CA PHE A 6 -24.33 -19.75 -7.64
C PHE A 6 -25.41 -18.70 -7.97
N GLY A 7 -26.66 -18.93 -7.57
CA GLY A 7 -27.79 -18.02 -7.83
C GLY A 7 -27.63 -16.68 -7.12
N THR A 8 -27.20 -16.65 -5.85
CA THR A 8 -26.98 -15.40 -5.12
C THR A 8 -25.77 -14.64 -5.68
N PHE A 9 -24.67 -15.36 -5.97
CA PHE A 9 -23.49 -14.81 -6.64
C PHE A 9 -23.83 -14.18 -8.01
N ALA A 10 -24.50 -14.93 -8.88
CA ALA A 10 -24.88 -14.48 -10.21
C ALA A 10 -25.92 -13.34 -10.16
N THR A 11 -26.81 -13.33 -9.17
CA THR A 11 -27.80 -12.26 -8.99
C THR A 11 -27.15 -10.94 -8.58
N ILE A 12 -26.14 -10.96 -7.70
CA ILE A 12 -25.35 -9.76 -7.37
C ILE A 12 -24.72 -9.17 -8.64
N LEU A 13 -24.00 -10.00 -9.40
CA LEU A 13 -23.34 -9.57 -10.64
C LEU A 13 -24.36 -9.09 -11.68
N LYS A 14 -25.49 -9.78 -11.84
CA LYS A 14 -26.60 -9.37 -12.72
C LYS A 14 -27.13 -7.97 -12.38
N ARG A 15 -27.24 -7.61 -11.10
CA ARG A 15 -27.71 -6.28 -10.68
C ARG A 15 -26.65 -5.20 -10.81
N CYS A 16 -25.38 -5.59 -10.83
CA CYS A 16 -24.22 -4.71 -10.95
C CYS A 16 -23.60 -4.69 -12.35
N LYS A 17 -24.20 -5.36 -13.34
CA LYS A 17 -23.73 -5.37 -14.73
C LYS A 17 -23.96 -4.02 -15.42
N ALA A 18 -23.15 -3.73 -16.43
CA ALA A 18 -23.38 -2.61 -17.33
C ALA A 18 -24.73 -2.78 -18.07
N LYS A 19 -25.46 -1.68 -18.30
CA LYS A 19 -26.82 -1.70 -18.86
C LYS A 19 -26.95 -2.51 -20.17
N ARG A 20 -25.93 -2.44 -21.04
CA ARG A 20 -25.87 -3.13 -22.35
C ARG A 20 -25.69 -4.65 -22.28
N ILE A 21 -25.33 -5.19 -21.12
CA ILE A 21 -25.04 -6.63 -20.96
C ILE A 21 -26.32 -7.35 -20.58
N SER A 22 -26.67 -8.44 -21.26
CA SER A 22 -27.80 -9.29 -20.88
C SER A 22 -27.41 -10.26 -19.76
N GLN A 23 -28.40 -10.75 -18.99
CA GLN A 23 -28.13 -11.74 -17.94
C GLN A 23 -27.58 -13.06 -18.50
N LYS A 24 -28.06 -13.49 -19.68
CA LYS A 24 -27.61 -14.70 -20.36
C LYS A 24 -26.17 -14.63 -20.84
N ARG A 25 -25.78 -13.48 -21.39
CA ARG A 25 -24.40 -13.25 -21.78
C ARG A 25 -23.49 -13.28 -20.56
N LEU A 26 -23.84 -12.58 -19.49
CA LEU A 26 -23.05 -12.59 -18.25
C LEU A 26 -22.92 -13.99 -17.66
N CYS A 27 -24.03 -14.71 -17.49
CA CYS A 27 -24.05 -16.05 -16.91
C CYS A 27 -23.27 -17.06 -17.76
N GLY A 28 -23.52 -17.09 -19.07
CA GLY A 28 -22.80 -17.97 -20.01
C GLY A 28 -21.30 -17.69 -20.00
N THR A 29 -20.88 -16.41 -20.06
CA THR A 29 -19.46 -16.04 -20.01
C THR A 29 -18.81 -16.45 -18.69
N MET A 30 -19.50 -16.39 -17.55
CA MET A 30 -18.95 -16.89 -16.28
C MET A 30 -18.72 -18.41 -16.33
N LEU A 31 -19.67 -19.20 -16.85
CA LEU A 31 -19.52 -20.65 -16.89
C LEU A 31 -18.48 -21.12 -17.91
N LEU A 32 -18.29 -20.37 -19.01
CA LEU A 32 -17.22 -20.60 -19.98
C LEU A 32 -15.81 -20.46 -19.39
N SER A 33 -15.64 -19.71 -18.31
CA SER A 33 -14.35 -19.64 -17.61
C SER A 33 -13.93 -20.98 -17.00
N ILE A 34 -14.90 -21.83 -16.64
CA ILE A 34 -14.67 -23.14 -16.02
C ILE A 34 -14.77 -24.26 -17.06
N ALA A 35 -15.81 -24.25 -17.89
CA ALA A 35 -16.07 -25.26 -18.90
C ALA A 35 -16.20 -24.59 -20.28
N PRO A 36 -15.10 -24.45 -21.04
CA PRO A 36 -15.09 -23.72 -22.32
C PRO A 36 -16.02 -24.28 -23.40
N THR A 37 -16.48 -25.53 -23.26
CA THR A 37 -17.42 -26.18 -24.18
C THR A 37 -18.88 -25.97 -23.80
N TYR A 38 -19.18 -25.39 -22.64
CA TYR A 38 -20.53 -25.19 -22.11
C TYR A 38 -21.02 -23.75 -22.31
N ASP A 39 -21.35 -23.39 -23.55
CA ASP A 39 -21.90 -22.07 -23.87
C ASP A 39 -23.42 -22.02 -23.76
N ILE A 40 -23.93 -21.44 -22.68
CA ILE A 40 -25.37 -21.16 -22.47
C ILE A 40 -25.73 -19.69 -22.70
N SER A 41 -24.88 -18.90 -23.33
CA SER A 41 -25.11 -17.47 -23.54
C SER A 41 -26.34 -17.17 -24.42
N GLY A 42 -26.85 -18.16 -25.16
CA GLY A 42 -28.10 -18.10 -25.92
C GLY A 42 -29.35 -18.57 -25.17
N GLU A 43 -29.21 -19.29 -24.05
CA GLU A 43 -30.29 -20.05 -23.40
C GLU A 43 -30.99 -19.29 -22.27
N ASP A 44 -32.05 -18.55 -22.60
CA ASP A 44 -32.77 -17.70 -21.63
C ASP A 44 -33.39 -18.49 -20.45
N GLY A 45 -34.01 -19.64 -20.73
CA GLY A 45 -34.66 -20.47 -19.71
C GLY A 45 -33.66 -21.05 -18.71
N THR A 46 -32.65 -21.78 -19.23
CA THR A 46 -31.58 -22.38 -18.42
C THR A 46 -30.89 -21.35 -17.55
N VAL A 47 -30.48 -20.21 -18.12
CA VAL A 47 -29.84 -19.14 -17.36
C VAL A 47 -30.75 -18.61 -16.26
N SER A 48 -32.03 -18.38 -16.56
CA SER A 48 -32.97 -17.85 -15.59
C SER A 48 -33.14 -18.81 -14.40
N ASP A 49 -33.26 -20.11 -14.65
CA ASP A 49 -33.41 -21.10 -13.57
C ASP A 49 -32.14 -21.24 -12.72
N LEU A 50 -30.95 -21.12 -13.32
CA LEU A 50 -29.68 -21.10 -12.58
C LEU A 50 -29.56 -19.85 -11.69
N ILE A 51 -29.79 -18.66 -12.25
CA ILE A 51 -29.71 -17.39 -11.51
C ILE A 51 -30.73 -17.37 -10.37
N LEU A 52 -31.93 -17.91 -10.59
CA LEU A 52 -32.99 -17.97 -9.58
C LEU A 52 -32.76 -19.04 -8.51
N GLY A 53 -31.73 -19.89 -8.61
CA GLY A 53 -31.48 -20.97 -7.65
C GLY A 53 -32.48 -22.14 -7.75
N LYS A 54 -33.13 -22.31 -8.91
CA LYS A 54 -34.13 -23.37 -9.15
C LYS A 54 -33.50 -24.69 -9.60
N LYS A 55 -32.28 -24.63 -10.15
CA LYS A 55 -31.60 -25.78 -10.75
C LYS A 55 -30.12 -25.78 -10.38
N ASN A 56 -29.55 -26.97 -10.24
CA ASN A 56 -28.11 -27.16 -10.14
C ASN A 56 -27.39 -26.84 -11.46
N LEU A 57 -26.10 -26.55 -11.35
CA LEU A 57 -25.22 -26.41 -12.52
C LEU A 57 -25.17 -27.74 -13.30
N SER A 58 -24.86 -27.63 -14.60
CA SER A 58 -24.69 -28.80 -15.46
C SER A 58 -23.50 -29.67 -14.99
N PRO A 59 -23.59 -31.01 -15.06
CA PRO A 59 -22.47 -31.91 -14.85
C PRO A 59 -21.22 -31.52 -15.65
N ILE A 60 -21.39 -31.00 -16.87
CA ILE A 60 -20.26 -30.52 -17.69
C ILE A 60 -19.43 -29.47 -16.94
N VAL A 61 -20.07 -28.61 -16.16
CA VAL A 61 -19.38 -27.58 -15.35
C VAL A 61 -18.85 -28.19 -14.06
N THR A 62 -19.68 -28.92 -13.31
CA THR A 62 -19.29 -29.45 -11.99
C THR A 62 -18.23 -30.54 -12.05
N ASP A 63 -18.17 -31.30 -13.14
CA ASP A 63 -17.18 -32.36 -13.35
C ASP A 63 -15.85 -31.78 -13.87
N THR A 64 -15.89 -30.63 -14.55
CA THR A 64 -14.68 -29.93 -15.03
C THR A 64 -14.02 -29.11 -13.92
N ALA A 65 -14.82 -28.47 -13.06
CA ALA A 65 -14.35 -27.55 -12.03
C ALA A 65 -13.22 -28.08 -11.11
N PRO A 66 -13.22 -29.34 -10.64
CA PRO A 66 -12.17 -29.85 -9.75
C PRO A 66 -10.78 -29.88 -10.39
N SER A 67 -10.73 -29.93 -11.73
CA SER A 67 -9.48 -29.98 -12.51
C SER A 67 -9.09 -28.64 -13.13
N ALA A 68 -9.93 -27.61 -12.98
CA ALA A 68 -9.70 -26.30 -13.56
C ALA A 68 -8.62 -25.54 -12.76
N ASP A 69 -7.75 -24.81 -13.46
CA ASP A 69 -6.77 -23.92 -12.83
C ASP A 69 -7.48 -22.64 -12.33
N PRO A 70 -7.50 -22.38 -11.01
CA PRO A 70 -8.13 -21.18 -10.45
C PRO A 70 -7.54 -19.86 -10.99
N HIS A 71 -6.25 -19.83 -11.31
CA HIS A 71 -5.61 -18.61 -11.82
C HIS A 71 -6.01 -18.34 -13.28
N ALA A 72 -6.11 -19.38 -14.11
CA ALA A 72 -6.63 -19.25 -15.46
C ALA A 72 -8.09 -18.75 -15.48
N ILE A 73 -8.92 -19.16 -14.51
CA ILE A 73 -10.29 -18.66 -14.34
C ILE A 73 -10.27 -17.18 -13.94
N SER A 74 -9.40 -16.79 -13.00
CA SER A 74 -9.22 -15.39 -12.61
C SER A 74 -8.79 -14.52 -13.81
N ASP A 75 -7.83 -14.97 -14.60
CA ASP A 75 -7.38 -14.28 -15.81
C ASP A 75 -8.53 -14.11 -16.81
N TYR A 76 -9.36 -15.14 -16.98
CA TYR A 76 -10.56 -15.06 -17.79
C TYR A 76 -11.54 -14.02 -17.24
N PHE A 77 -11.74 -13.96 -15.92
CA PHE A 77 -12.58 -12.96 -15.26
C PHE A 77 -12.08 -11.54 -15.52
N LYS A 78 -10.77 -11.31 -15.40
CA LYS A 78 -10.11 -10.03 -15.68
C LYS A 78 -10.38 -9.56 -17.10
N GLN A 79 -10.20 -10.45 -18.07
CA GLN A 79 -10.32 -10.15 -19.50
C GLN A 79 -11.77 -9.99 -19.96
N ASN A 80 -12.68 -10.84 -19.45
CA ASN A 80 -14.02 -11.00 -20.02
C ASN A 80 -15.14 -10.49 -19.11
N ILE A 81 -15.06 -10.73 -17.79
CA ILE A 81 -16.15 -10.45 -16.85
C ILE A 81 -16.07 -9.02 -16.30
N LEU A 82 -14.89 -8.53 -15.91
CA LEU A 82 -14.78 -7.21 -15.26
C LEU A 82 -15.25 -6.06 -16.15
N GLN A 83 -15.11 -6.18 -17.46
CA GLN A 83 -15.60 -5.21 -18.46
C GLN A 83 -17.13 -5.25 -18.68
N MET A 84 -17.79 -6.33 -18.23
CA MET A 84 -19.24 -6.49 -18.29
C MET A 84 -19.93 -5.91 -17.04
N LEU A 85 -19.16 -5.61 -15.99
CA LEU A 85 -19.63 -5.03 -14.73
C LEU A 85 -19.57 -3.49 -14.78
N ASP A 86 -20.52 -2.84 -14.11
CA ASP A 86 -20.50 -1.39 -13.92
C ASP A 86 -19.36 -1.02 -12.95
N SER A 87 -18.41 -0.21 -13.43
CA SER A 87 -17.24 0.21 -12.65
C SER A 87 -17.63 0.89 -11.34
N ASN A 88 -18.74 1.63 -11.31
CA ASN A 88 -19.21 2.37 -10.14
C ASN A 88 -19.88 1.46 -9.09
N LYS A 89 -20.12 0.19 -9.43
CA LYS A 89 -20.76 -0.80 -8.56
C LYS A 89 -19.82 -1.90 -8.10
N ARG A 90 -18.54 -1.87 -8.49
CA ARG A 90 -17.55 -2.90 -8.12
C ARG A 90 -17.43 -3.06 -6.60
N SER A 91 -17.32 -1.96 -5.85
CA SER A 91 -17.29 -2.01 -4.38
C SER A 91 -18.56 -2.61 -3.79
N LEU A 92 -19.73 -2.34 -4.39
CA LEU A 92 -21.01 -2.92 -3.95
C LEU A 92 -21.06 -4.44 -4.14
N ILE A 93 -20.49 -4.95 -5.23
CA ILE A 93 -20.38 -6.40 -5.47
C ILE A 93 -19.58 -7.04 -4.34
N ALA A 94 -18.40 -6.50 -4.04
CA ALA A 94 -17.54 -7.04 -3.00
C ALA A 94 -18.22 -6.99 -1.62
N LEU A 95 -18.85 -5.87 -1.26
CA LEU A 95 -19.59 -5.71 -0.01
C LEU A 95 -20.76 -6.68 0.11
N ALA A 96 -21.55 -6.85 -0.95
CA ALA A 96 -22.67 -7.78 -0.96
C ALA A 96 -22.20 -9.24 -0.80
N LEU A 97 -21.12 -9.63 -1.48
CA LEU A 97 -20.56 -10.97 -1.33
C LEU A 97 -20.01 -11.20 0.08
N LYS A 98 -19.30 -10.22 0.65
CA LYS A 98 -18.86 -10.27 2.05
C LYS A 98 -20.03 -10.45 3.02
N ASP A 99 -21.10 -9.69 2.84
CA ASP A 99 -22.28 -9.73 3.69
C ASP A 99 -23.01 -11.08 3.63
N ILE A 100 -23.17 -11.66 2.44
CA ILE A 100 -23.72 -13.02 2.27
C ILE A 100 -22.83 -14.05 2.95
N ILE A 101 -21.52 -14.02 2.71
CA ILE A 101 -20.56 -14.98 3.28
C ILE A 101 -20.57 -14.88 4.82
N ALA A 102 -20.61 -13.67 5.35
CA ALA A 102 -20.71 -13.44 6.80
C ALA A 102 -22.01 -14.00 7.39
N SER A 103 -23.12 -13.85 6.67
CA SER A 103 -24.46 -14.23 7.12
C SER A 103 -24.81 -15.72 6.90
N ASP A 104 -23.99 -16.45 6.14
CA ASP A 104 -24.24 -17.85 5.83
C ASP A 104 -23.71 -18.77 6.93
N ASP A 105 -24.58 -19.14 7.87
CA ASP A 105 -24.24 -20.02 9.00
C ASP A 105 -23.89 -21.46 8.58
N SER A 106 -24.12 -21.85 7.31
CA SER A 106 -23.69 -23.17 6.82
C SER A 106 -22.21 -23.24 6.45
N ILE A 107 -21.52 -22.09 6.46
CA ILE A 107 -20.09 -21.99 6.19
C ILE A 107 -19.35 -21.78 7.52
N GLU A 108 -18.49 -22.73 7.88
CA GLU A 108 -17.63 -22.63 9.06
C GLU A 108 -16.56 -21.53 8.87
N ARG A 109 -16.05 -20.99 9.97
CA ARG A 109 -15.19 -19.79 9.95
C ARG A 109 -13.88 -20.00 9.18
N ASP A 110 -13.30 -21.19 9.28
CA ASP A 110 -12.04 -21.61 8.65
C ASP A 110 -12.25 -22.27 7.27
N THR A 111 -13.49 -22.39 6.80
CA THR A 111 -13.76 -22.88 5.44
C THR A 111 -13.19 -21.93 4.41
N VAL A 112 -12.42 -22.45 3.45
CA VAL A 112 -11.92 -21.71 2.29
C VAL A 112 -13.07 -21.42 1.34
N VAL A 113 -13.42 -20.14 1.18
CA VAL A 113 -14.54 -19.68 0.33
C VAL A 113 -14.06 -18.98 -0.94
N GLU A 114 -12.87 -18.37 -0.91
CA GLU A 114 -12.23 -17.83 -2.10
C GLU A 114 -11.07 -18.75 -2.48
N ILE A 115 -11.24 -19.50 -3.57
CA ILE A 115 -10.37 -20.62 -3.93
C ILE A 115 -9.01 -20.17 -4.51
N VAL A 116 -8.94 -19.04 -5.22
CA VAL A 116 -7.71 -18.62 -5.93
C VAL A 116 -6.59 -18.33 -4.95
N ASN A 117 -6.88 -17.56 -3.89
CA ASN A 117 -5.90 -17.20 -2.85
C ASN A 117 -6.10 -17.96 -1.54
N ARG A 118 -6.97 -18.98 -1.55
CA ARG A 118 -7.30 -19.82 -0.40
C ARG A 118 -7.79 -19.02 0.82
N MET A 119 -8.55 -17.94 0.63
CA MET A 119 -9.07 -17.16 1.75
C MET A 119 -10.25 -17.86 2.42
N THR A 120 -10.21 -17.93 3.75
CA THR A 120 -11.29 -18.46 4.58
C THR A 120 -12.44 -17.47 4.73
N LYS A 121 -13.60 -17.92 5.21
CA LYS A 121 -14.71 -17.04 5.60
C LYS A 121 -14.22 -15.93 6.55
N ASP A 122 -13.42 -16.27 7.55
CA ASP A 122 -12.87 -15.30 8.50
C ASP A 122 -11.95 -14.27 7.83
N ASP A 123 -11.10 -14.69 6.89
CA ASP A 123 -10.22 -13.79 6.15
C ASP A 123 -11.03 -12.79 5.33
N ILE A 124 -12.06 -13.27 4.61
CA ILE A 124 -12.93 -12.43 3.77
C ILE A 124 -13.67 -11.39 4.60
N ILE A 125 -14.19 -11.77 5.77
CA ILE A 125 -14.92 -10.86 6.66
C ILE A 125 -14.00 -9.73 7.14
N LYS A 126 -12.79 -10.06 7.59
CA LYS A 126 -11.81 -9.11 8.17
C LYS A 126 -11.13 -8.23 7.12
N ARG A 127 -11.09 -8.65 5.86
CA ARG A 127 -10.32 -7.98 4.79
C ARG A 127 -11.11 -6.94 4.03
N ASN A 128 -10.49 -5.79 3.74
CA ASN A 128 -11.11 -4.66 3.05
C ASN A 128 -10.43 -4.30 1.70
N ALA A 129 -9.48 -5.12 1.25
CA ALA A 129 -8.73 -4.92 0.02
C ALA A 129 -8.67 -6.21 -0.80
N PHE A 130 -9.09 -6.15 -2.07
CA PHE A 130 -9.23 -7.33 -2.93
C PHE A 130 -8.62 -7.11 -4.32
N VAL A 131 -8.05 -8.17 -4.90
CA VAL A 131 -7.89 -8.29 -6.36
C VAL A 131 -9.22 -8.79 -6.88
N LEU A 132 -9.97 -7.92 -7.58
CA LEU A 132 -11.39 -8.16 -7.83
C LEU A 132 -11.65 -9.38 -8.72
N GLU A 133 -10.84 -9.58 -9.76
CA GLU A 133 -10.93 -10.74 -10.65
C GLU A 133 -10.76 -12.06 -9.91
N GLU A 134 -9.75 -12.14 -9.03
CA GLU A 134 -9.44 -13.33 -8.24
C GLU A 134 -10.54 -13.59 -7.22
N PHE A 135 -10.96 -12.54 -6.50
CA PHE A 135 -12.04 -12.63 -5.51
C PHE A 135 -13.34 -13.18 -6.10
N LEU A 136 -13.73 -12.69 -7.29
CA LEU A 136 -14.93 -13.17 -7.96
C LEU A 136 -14.76 -14.59 -8.51
N ALA A 137 -13.61 -14.90 -9.10
CA ALA A 137 -13.32 -16.23 -9.65
C ALA A 137 -13.30 -17.31 -8.56
N GLY A 138 -12.68 -17.04 -7.42
CA GLY A 138 -12.62 -18.00 -6.32
C GLY A 138 -13.95 -18.25 -5.66
N ILE A 139 -14.77 -17.20 -5.46
CA ILE A 139 -16.13 -17.38 -4.94
C ILE A 139 -16.99 -18.16 -5.95
N LEU A 140 -16.87 -17.86 -7.26
CA LEU A 140 -17.55 -18.66 -8.27
C LEU A 140 -17.17 -20.15 -8.13
N LEU A 141 -15.86 -20.45 -8.09
CA LEU A 141 -15.37 -21.82 -7.94
C LEU A 141 -15.93 -22.49 -6.69
N TYR A 142 -15.95 -21.81 -5.55
CA TYR A 142 -16.56 -22.33 -4.33
C TYR A 142 -18.03 -22.69 -4.53
N THR A 143 -18.81 -21.81 -5.15
CA THR A 143 -20.24 -22.07 -5.41
C THR A 143 -20.47 -23.23 -6.37
N VAL A 144 -19.52 -23.53 -7.26
CA VAL A 144 -19.63 -24.63 -8.23
C VAL A 144 -19.18 -25.95 -7.61
N LEU A 145 -18.13 -25.94 -6.79
CA LEU A 145 -17.52 -27.14 -6.21
C LEU A 145 -18.28 -27.67 -4.99
N TYR A 146 -18.78 -26.77 -4.13
CA TYR A 146 -19.17 -27.14 -2.78
C TYR A 146 -20.61 -26.81 -2.42
N VAL A 147 -21.36 -26.15 -3.32
CA VAL A 147 -22.71 -25.66 -3.00
C VAL A 147 -23.74 -26.16 -4.02
N GLU A 148 -24.82 -26.78 -3.52
CA GLU A 148 -26.00 -27.03 -4.34
C GLU A 148 -26.73 -25.72 -4.64
N ASN A 149 -26.95 -25.44 -5.92
CA ASN A 149 -27.65 -24.23 -6.34
C ASN A 149 -29.17 -24.38 -6.30
N ARG A 150 -29.69 -25.62 -6.38
CA ARG A 150 -31.12 -25.90 -6.31
C ARG A 150 -31.68 -25.56 -4.93
N ASN A 151 -32.95 -25.15 -4.88
CA ASN A 151 -33.68 -24.79 -3.64
C ASN A 151 -33.12 -23.53 -2.94
N CYS A 152 -32.41 -22.66 -3.67
CA CYS A 152 -31.85 -21.41 -3.15
C CYS A 152 -32.72 -20.17 -3.44
N GLU A 153 -33.93 -20.33 -3.97
CA GLU A 153 -34.83 -19.26 -4.40
C GLU A 153 -35.10 -18.25 -3.27
N SER A 154 -35.25 -18.74 -2.03
CA SER A 154 -35.45 -17.89 -0.86
C SER A 154 -34.27 -16.94 -0.63
N SER A 155 -33.04 -17.46 -0.70
CA SER A 155 -31.82 -16.66 -0.56
C SER A 155 -31.62 -15.70 -1.74
N VAL A 156 -31.91 -16.15 -2.96
CA VAL A 156 -31.83 -15.31 -4.16
C VAL A 156 -32.81 -14.14 -4.10
N SER A 157 -34.03 -14.37 -3.60
CA SER A 157 -35.04 -13.32 -3.51
C SER A 157 -34.70 -12.19 -2.55
N GLU A 158 -33.84 -12.44 -1.55
CA GLU A 158 -33.30 -11.39 -0.66
C GLU A 158 -32.32 -10.45 -1.36
N ILE A 159 -31.74 -10.85 -2.50
CA ILE A 159 -30.78 -10.03 -3.25
C ILE A 159 -31.56 -9.08 -4.17
N THR A 160 -32.09 -7.99 -3.60
CA THR A 160 -32.85 -6.96 -4.32
C THR A 160 -31.96 -5.80 -4.80
N ASN A 161 -32.53 -4.80 -5.50
CA ASN A 161 -31.76 -3.59 -5.85
C ASN A 161 -31.49 -2.76 -4.60
N GLU A 162 -32.46 -2.70 -3.70
CA GLU A 162 -32.41 -2.01 -2.41
C GLU A 162 -31.33 -2.63 -1.53
N TYR A 163 -31.21 -3.96 -1.53
CA TYR A 163 -30.12 -4.66 -0.85
C TYR A 163 -28.75 -4.21 -1.38
N ILE A 164 -28.54 -4.18 -2.70
CA ILE A 164 -27.27 -3.71 -3.29
C ILE A 164 -27.01 -2.24 -2.97
N GLN A 165 -28.05 -1.40 -3.01
CA GLN A 165 -27.95 0.03 -2.70
C GLN A 165 -27.68 0.30 -1.21
N SER A 166 -28.03 -0.62 -0.31
CA SER A 166 -27.76 -0.46 1.13
C SER A 166 -26.27 -0.39 1.48
N PHE A 167 -25.38 -0.77 0.55
CA PHE A 167 -23.92 -0.68 0.70
C PHE A 167 -23.30 0.59 0.11
N GLU A 168 -24.09 1.54 -0.42
CA GLU A 168 -23.60 2.76 -1.06
C GLU A 168 -22.70 3.59 -0.13
N ASP A 169 -23.09 3.76 1.14
CA ASP A 169 -22.33 4.52 2.14
C ASP A 169 -21.02 3.82 2.56
N LYS A 170 -20.90 2.51 2.29
CA LYS A 170 -19.73 1.69 2.64
C LYS A 170 -18.77 1.50 1.46
N LYS A 171 -19.00 2.16 0.31
CA LYS A 171 -18.17 2.01 -0.89
C LYS A 171 -16.69 2.30 -0.66
N LEU A 172 -16.39 3.25 0.22
CA LEU A 172 -15.02 3.66 0.57
C LEU A 172 -14.32 2.67 1.52
N ASP A 173 -15.08 1.77 2.16
CA ASP A 173 -14.53 0.73 3.04
C ASP A 173 -13.86 -0.40 2.26
N ILE A 174 -14.09 -0.48 0.94
CA ILE A 174 -13.47 -1.46 0.05
C ILE A 174 -12.52 -0.79 -0.93
N SER A 175 -11.31 -1.33 -1.00
CA SER A 175 -10.30 -0.97 -1.98
C SER A 175 -9.99 -2.14 -2.93
N PHE A 176 -9.61 -1.81 -4.17
CA PHE A 176 -9.14 -2.79 -5.15
C PHE A 176 -7.65 -2.62 -5.39
N ILE A 177 -6.91 -3.71 -5.19
CA ILE A 177 -5.45 -3.78 -5.37
C ILE A 177 -5.12 -4.60 -6.62
N THR A 178 -3.90 -4.45 -7.15
CA THR A 178 -3.48 -5.11 -8.40
C THR A 178 -2.87 -6.49 -8.20
N THR A 179 -2.44 -6.80 -6.98
CA THR A 179 -1.90 -8.10 -6.57
C THR A 179 -2.11 -8.22 -5.06
N TYR A 180 -2.37 -9.41 -4.56
CA TYR A 180 -2.15 -9.67 -3.15
C TYR A 180 -0.64 -9.66 -2.90
N SER A 181 -0.18 -8.83 -1.97
CA SER A 181 1.22 -8.89 -1.54
C SER A 181 1.44 -10.23 -0.85
N ASN A 182 2.37 -11.05 -1.36
CA ASN A 182 2.79 -12.34 -0.78
C ASN A 182 3.57 -12.19 0.54
N LEU A 183 3.20 -11.22 1.38
CA LEU A 183 3.63 -11.21 2.77
C LEU A 183 2.74 -12.19 3.50
N SER A 184 3.21 -13.43 3.66
CA SER A 184 2.53 -14.38 4.53
C SER A 184 2.48 -13.80 5.95
N PRO A 185 1.49 -14.14 6.79
CA PRO A 185 1.47 -13.71 8.19
C PRO A 185 2.78 -14.03 8.92
N GLU A 186 3.41 -15.15 8.58
CA GLU A 186 4.71 -15.57 9.12
C GLU A 186 5.83 -14.64 8.63
N THR A 187 5.90 -14.32 7.33
CA THR A 187 6.88 -13.37 6.79
C THR A 187 6.63 -11.94 7.29
N ALA A 188 5.37 -11.53 7.44
CA ALA A 188 5.00 -10.25 8.03
C ALA A 188 5.34 -10.18 9.52
N TYR A 189 5.19 -11.29 10.25
CA TYR A 189 5.56 -11.43 11.66
C TYR A 189 7.08 -11.48 11.84
N GLU A 190 7.82 -12.19 10.98
CA GLU A 190 9.29 -12.18 10.94
C GLU A 190 9.81 -10.80 10.60
N ILE A 191 9.25 -10.11 9.60
CA ILE A 191 9.60 -8.73 9.27
C ILE A 191 9.24 -7.78 10.42
N ALA A 192 8.11 -7.99 11.10
CA ALA A 192 7.74 -7.19 12.26
C ALA A 192 8.69 -7.43 13.44
N ILE A 193 9.09 -8.67 13.69
CA ILE A 193 10.09 -9.04 14.69
C ILE A 193 11.45 -8.45 14.34
N ASP A 194 11.87 -8.54 13.08
CA ASP A 194 13.15 -8.03 12.60
C ASP A 194 13.16 -6.50 12.64
N ALA A 195 12.08 -5.85 12.22
CA ALA A 195 11.93 -4.39 12.32
C ALA A 195 11.91 -3.92 13.77
N HIS A 196 11.16 -4.60 14.66
CA HIS A 196 11.14 -4.29 16.09
C HIS A 196 12.50 -4.53 16.75
N SER A 197 13.18 -5.61 16.38
CA SER A 197 14.54 -5.91 16.83
C SER A 197 15.53 -4.86 16.34
N LEU A 198 15.38 -4.37 15.10
CA LEU A 198 16.18 -3.29 14.54
C LEU A 198 15.96 -1.96 15.26
N VAL A 199 14.72 -1.66 15.68
CA VAL A 199 14.41 -0.46 16.49
C VAL A 199 15.10 -0.56 17.85
N LEU A 200 14.93 -1.69 18.57
CA LEU A 200 15.60 -1.91 19.86
C LEU A 200 17.13 -1.90 19.73
N LEU A 201 17.68 -2.42 18.63
CA LEU A 201 19.11 -2.32 18.32
C LEU A 201 19.55 -0.88 18.02
N ALA A 202 18.71 -0.08 17.36
CA ALA A 202 19.02 1.32 17.09
C ALA A 202 19.03 2.14 18.38
N GLU A 203 18.07 1.91 19.29
CA GLU A 203 18.00 2.52 20.63
C GLU A 203 19.30 2.30 21.42
N THR A 204 19.83 1.07 21.40
CA THR A 204 21.07 0.73 22.12
C THR A 204 22.35 1.03 21.34
N GLY A 205 22.26 1.57 20.12
CA GLY A 205 23.41 1.81 19.25
C GLY A 205 24.12 0.52 18.82
N GLY A 206 23.38 -0.57 18.65
CA GLY A 206 23.87 -1.88 18.23
C GLY A 206 24.56 -2.67 19.34
N LYS A 207 24.21 -2.41 20.61
CA LYS A 207 24.83 -3.05 21.77
C LYS A 207 23.82 -3.82 22.61
N CYS A 208 24.29 -4.85 23.30
CA CYS A 208 23.53 -5.52 24.35
C CYS A 208 23.24 -4.53 25.46
N GLN A 209 21.98 -4.37 25.83
CA GLN A 209 21.60 -3.39 26.84
C GLN A 209 22.17 -3.72 28.24
N LYS A 210 22.32 -5.01 28.58
CA LYS A 210 22.87 -5.42 29.88
C LYS A 210 24.39 -5.30 29.99
N CYS A 211 25.14 -5.75 28.98
CA CYS A 211 26.61 -5.86 29.07
C CYS A 211 27.37 -4.95 28.11
N GLY A 212 26.70 -4.18 27.26
CA GLY A 212 27.31 -3.24 26.32
C GLY A 212 28.07 -3.86 25.14
N ARG A 213 28.12 -5.20 25.03
CA ARG A 213 28.77 -5.89 23.92
C ARG A 213 28.07 -5.58 22.60
N VAL A 214 28.84 -5.31 21.55
CA VAL A 214 28.32 -5.08 20.21
C VAL A 214 27.61 -6.34 19.70
N LEU A 215 26.42 -6.13 19.15
CA LEU A 215 25.58 -7.15 18.53
C LEU A 215 25.71 -7.05 17.01
N GLY A 216 25.73 -8.20 16.34
CA GLY A 216 25.83 -8.27 14.88
C GLY A 216 24.61 -8.93 14.25
N ILE A 217 24.33 -8.58 12.99
CA ILE A 217 23.36 -9.29 12.15
C ILE A 217 24.13 -10.27 11.28
N LYS A 218 23.70 -11.54 11.23
CA LYS A 218 24.40 -12.59 10.47
C LYS A 218 24.37 -12.30 8.97
N LYS A 219 25.53 -12.01 8.38
CA LYS A 219 25.81 -12.24 6.95
C LYS A 219 26.99 -13.21 6.88
N GLU A 220 26.72 -14.39 6.34
CA GLU A 220 27.66 -15.46 5.95
C GLU A 220 29.00 -15.52 6.71
N GLY A 221 29.05 -16.36 7.75
CA GLY A 221 30.27 -17.11 8.06
C GLY A 221 31.16 -16.66 9.22
N ASN A 222 30.88 -15.58 9.96
CA ASN A 222 31.62 -15.25 11.18
C ASN A 222 30.70 -14.93 12.36
N ASP A 223 31.01 -15.49 13.53
CA ASP A 223 30.24 -15.30 14.77
C ASP A 223 30.38 -13.88 15.29
N ILE A 224 29.28 -13.13 15.26
CA ILE A 224 29.13 -11.85 15.94
C ILE A 224 27.86 -11.97 16.79
N ASN A 225 27.95 -11.61 18.07
CA ASN A 225 26.94 -11.87 19.11
C ASN A 225 25.50 -11.65 18.63
N TYR A 226 24.67 -12.70 18.73
CA TYR A 226 23.26 -12.65 18.34
C TYR A 226 22.46 -11.74 19.26
N ALA A 227 21.67 -10.84 18.67
CA ALA A 227 20.64 -10.07 19.35
C ALA A 227 19.45 -10.95 19.70
N LYS A 228 18.94 -10.83 20.93
CA LYS A 228 17.73 -11.48 21.43
C LYS A 228 16.82 -10.44 22.05
N VAL A 229 15.57 -10.39 21.61
CA VAL A 229 14.53 -9.60 22.27
C VAL A 229 14.08 -10.33 23.52
N VAL A 230 14.16 -9.66 24.66
CA VAL A 230 13.80 -10.20 25.97
C VAL A 230 12.74 -9.32 26.58
N ARG A 231 11.60 -9.92 26.90
CA ARG A 231 10.47 -9.24 27.53
C ARG A 231 10.71 -9.10 29.04
N LEU A 232 10.70 -7.86 29.53
CA LEU A 232 10.90 -7.54 30.95
C LEU A 232 9.58 -7.27 31.68
N SER A 233 8.56 -6.75 30.98
CA SER A 233 7.20 -6.48 31.49
C SER A 233 6.13 -6.82 30.43
N GLU A 234 4.84 -6.58 30.69
CA GLU A 234 3.78 -6.79 29.69
C GLU A 234 3.96 -5.92 28.44
N THR A 235 4.64 -4.78 28.56
CA THR A 235 4.80 -3.78 27.49
C THR A 235 6.25 -3.53 27.09
N ASP A 236 7.21 -3.85 27.96
CA ASP A 236 8.59 -3.44 27.78
C ASP A 236 9.50 -4.61 27.38
N GLU A 237 10.21 -4.41 26.28
CA GLU A 237 11.15 -5.37 25.71
C GLU A 237 12.51 -4.70 25.50
N VAL A 238 13.59 -5.48 25.70
CA VAL A 238 14.98 -5.04 25.55
C VAL A 238 15.74 -5.97 24.62
N VAL A 239 16.87 -5.50 24.08
CA VAL A 239 17.75 -6.33 23.26
C VAL A 239 19.02 -6.74 24.01
N LEU A 240 19.27 -8.05 24.08
CA LEU A 240 20.39 -8.64 24.82
C LEU A 240 21.20 -9.59 23.93
N CYS A 241 22.46 -9.85 24.30
CA CYS A 241 23.21 -10.98 23.77
C CYS A 241 22.67 -12.30 24.35
N VAL A 242 22.94 -13.43 23.68
CA VAL A 242 22.50 -14.77 24.11
C VAL A 242 22.87 -15.10 25.55
N GLU A 243 24.07 -14.70 25.99
CA GLU A 243 24.52 -14.94 27.36
C GLU A 243 23.67 -14.15 28.37
N CYS A 244 23.44 -12.87 28.12
CA CYS A 244 22.63 -12.03 28.98
C CYS A 244 21.16 -12.44 28.97
N GLU A 245 20.61 -12.92 27.85
CA GLU A 245 19.25 -13.47 27.79
C GLU A 245 19.09 -14.66 28.74
N ARG A 246 20.04 -15.60 28.73
CA ARG A 246 20.03 -16.76 29.63
C ARG A 246 20.11 -16.33 31.09
N GLU A 247 20.95 -15.36 31.41
CA GLU A 247 21.02 -14.81 32.77
C GLU A 247 19.70 -14.14 33.20
N MET A 248 18.97 -13.52 32.26
CA MET A 248 17.69 -12.86 32.56
C MET A 248 16.57 -13.83 32.92
N GLN A 249 16.69 -15.12 32.57
CA GLN A 249 15.71 -16.14 32.97
C GLN A 249 15.67 -16.33 34.50
N SER A 250 16.79 -16.10 35.18
CA SER A 250 16.92 -16.19 36.65
C SER A 250 17.09 -14.84 37.35
N ALA A 251 16.95 -13.72 36.63
CA ALA A 251 17.22 -12.39 37.17
C ALA A 251 16.18 -11.93 38.20
N SER A 252 16.63 -11.13 39.17
CA SER A 252 15.79 -10.55 40.21
C SER A 252 14.88 -9.43 39.66
N LYS A 253 13.85 -9.05 40.44
CA LYS A 253 12.96 -7.94 40.05
C LYS A 253 13.73 -6.61 39.96
N GLU A 254 14.71 -6.42 40.84
CA GLU A 254 15.55 -5.23 40.89
C GLU A 254 16.42 -5.12 39.63
N GLU A 255 17.00 -6.22 39.16
CA GLU A 255 17.78 -6.26 37.92
C GLU A 255 16.92 -5.92 36.69
N LYS A 256 15.68 -6.44 36.63
CA LYS A 256 14.72 -6.09 35.57
C LYS A 256 14.34 -4.61 35.60
N LEU A 257 14.10 -4.05 36.80
CA LEU A 257 13.77 -2.64 36.97
C LEU A 257 14.93 -1.72 36.56
N ALA A 258 16.18 -2.11 36.85
CA ALA A 258 17.35 -1.35 36.42
C ALA A 258 17.46 -1.27 34.89
N LEU A 259 17.26 -2.39 34.19
CA LEU A 259 17.23 -2.41 32.72
C LEU A 259 16.07 -1.60 32.13
N LEU A 260 14.91 -1.58 32.78
CA LEU A 260 13.78 -0.76 32.35
C LEU A 260 14.05 0.74 32.50
N SER A 261 14.72 1.15 33.58
CA SER A 261 15.14 2.53 33.75
C SER A 261 16.10 2.96 32.63
N ASP A 262 17.12 2.13 32.38
CA ASP A 262 18.09 2.36 31.31
C ASP A 262 17.42 2.40 29.92
N LYS A 263 16.42 1.56 29.66
CA LYS A 263 15.64 1.59 28.40
C LYS A 263 15.00 2.95 28.17
N ARG A 264 14.34 3.51 29.18
CA ARG A 264 13.69 4.83 29.09
C ARG A 264 14.69 5.95 28.83
N ASP A 265 15.87 5.85 29.44
CA ASP A 265 16.95 6.82 29.21
C ASP A 265 17.45 6.74 27.76
N LEU A 266 17.61 5.54 27.20
CA LEU A 266 17.97 5.32 25.80
C LEU A 266 16.90 5.83 24.82
N GLU A 267 15.62 5.59 25.08
CA GLU A 267 14.51 6.11 24.29
C GLU A 267 14.51 7.65 24.26
N ASN A 268 14.68 8.28 25.42
CA ASN A 268 14.78 9.74 25.53
C ASN A 268 16.00 10.29 24.76
N LEU A 269 17.15 9.62 24.87
CA LEU A 269 18.35 9.98 24.12
C LEU A 269 18.17 9.81 22.62
N MET A 270 17.44 8.79 22.16
CA MET A 270 17.12 8.58 20.75
C MET A 270 16.23 9.71 20.22
N ILE A 271 15.16 10.07 20.95
CA ILE A 271 14.28 11.20 20.60
C ILE A 271 15.09 12.50 20.52
N ALA A 272 15.96 12.75 21.51
CA ALA A 272 16.82 13.93 21.52
C ALA A 272 17.82 13.94 20.35
N ARG A 273 18.37 12.77 19.98
CA ARG A 273 19.28 12.62 18.84
C ARG A 273 18.56 12.81 17.51
N ASP A 274 17.33 12.34 17.38
CA ASP A 274 16.52 12.52 16.18
C ASP A 274 16.14 14.00 15.99
N ALA A 275 15.76 14.68 17.08
CA ALA A 275 15.56 16.12 17.10
C ALA A 275 16.86 16.89 16.76
N THR A 276 18.01 16.45 17.26
CA THR A 276 19.32 17.04 16.93
C THR A 276 19.68 16.84 15.45
N SER A 277 19.34 15.68 14.88
CA SER A 277 19.59 15.37 13.47
C SER A 277 18.72 16.23 12.55
N ARG A 278 17.43 16.44 12.91
CA ARG A 278 16.53 17.39 12.24
C ARG A 278 17.06 18.82 12.30
N TYR A 279 17.46 19.28 13.49
CA TYR A 279 18.07 20.59 13.65
C TYR A 279 19.37 20.76 12.82
N THR A 280 20.15 19.68 12.67
CA THR A 280 21.37 19.69 11.87
C THR A 280 21.05 19.82 10.37
N ILE A 281 20.05 19.09 9.85
CA ILE A 281 19.67 19.21 8.43
C ILE A 281 19.07 20.59 8.12
N GLU A 282 18.28 21.16 9.04
CA GLU A 282 17.76 22.53 8.92
C GLU A 282 18.89 23.57 8.81
N LYS A 283 19.93 23.46 9.64
CA LYS A 283 21.12 24.31 9.54
C LYS A 283 21.87 24.15 8.22
N GLN A 284 21.95 22.93 7.70
CA GLN A 284 22.57 22.68 6.40
C GLN A 284 21.76 23.30 5.26
N ILE A 285 20.43 23.22 5.32
CA ILE A 285 19.53 23.90 4.38
C ILE A 285 19.76 25.41 4.41
N GLU A 286 19.81 26.00 5.61
CA GLU A 286 20.09 27.43 5.79
C GLU A 286 21.41 27.84 5.11
N GLN A 287 22.46 27.04 5.30
CA GLN A 287 23.77 27.31 4.71
C GLN A 287 23.74 27.21 3.17
N VAL A 288 23.05 26.21 2.60
CA VAL A 288 22.91 26.09 1.15
C VAL A 288 22.18 27.29 0.56
N LEU A 289 21.11 27.75 1.22
CA LEU A 289 20.33 28.90 0.75
C LEU A 289 21.16 30.20 0.74
N ARG A 290 21.96 30.44 1.78
CA ARG A 290 22.85 31.62 1.87
C ARG A 290 23.95 31.62 0.80
N GLU A 291 24.56 30.46 0.53
CA GLU A 291 25.67 30.34 -0.43
C GLU A 291 25.23 30.54 -1.90
N VAL A 292 23.98 30.18 -2.22
CA VAL A 292 23.43 30.27 -3.59
C VAL A 292 22.87 31.67 -3.92
N GLU A 293 22.51 32.50 -2.94
CA GLU A 293 22.03 33.88 -3.18
C GLU A 293 23.07 34.79 -3.86
N LEU A 294 24.36 34.47 -3.68
CA LEU A 294 25.49 35.17 -4.30
C LEU A 294 25.52 35.05 -5.84
N MET A 295 24.53 34.38 -6.44
CA MET A 295 24.33 34.36 -7.89
C MET A 295 23.73 35.68 -8.40
N ASP A 296 24.33 36.26 -9.43
CA ASP A 296 23.68 37.32 -10.22
C ASP A 296 22.45 36.74 -10.94
N ALA A 297 21.30 37.39 -10.75
CA ALA A 297 20.07 37.05 -11.46
C ALA A 297 19.81 38.14 -12.52
N THR A 298 19.53 37.72 -13.75
CA THR A 298 18.92 38.61 -14.76
C THR A 298 17.40 38.58 -14.59
N ASP A 299 16.77 39.74 -14.68
CA ASP A 299 15.45 40.09 -14.11
C ASP A 299 14.20 39.52 -14.81
N ASP A 300 14.33 38.61 -15.78
CA ASP A 300 13.22 38.28 -16.72
C ASP A 300 12.47 36.96 -16.48
N THR A 301 12.78 36.16 -15.44
CA THR A 301 12.11 34.85 -15.19
C THR A 301 10.82 35.00 -14.36
N GLN A 302 9.69 34.49 -14.85
CA GLN A 302 8.39 34.50 -14.14
C GLN A 302 8.18 33.22 -13.31
N LEU A 303 7.76 33.37 -12.05
CA LEU A 303 7.45 32.27 -11.12
C LEU A 303 6.00 31.81 -11.26
N LYS A 304 5.70 30.56 -10.88
CA LYS A 304 4.34 30.00 -10.94
C LYS A 304 3.57 30.27 -9.64
N ILE A 305 2.33 30.74 -9.77
CA ILE A 305 1.50 31.18 -8.63
C ILE A 305 0.64 30.04 -8.07
N GLU A 306 0.27 29.02 -8.87
CA GLU A 306 -0.60 27.92 -8.44
C GLU A 306 0.14 26.56 -8.29
N PRO A 307 0.22 25.99 -7.07
CA PRO A 307 0.90 24.72 -6.83
C PRO A 307 0.08 23.52 -7.32
N VAL A 308 0.62 22.79 -8.29
CA VAL A 308 0.11 21.48 -8.76
C VAL A 308 0.70 20.35 -7.92
N LYS A 309 -0.07 19.28 -7.67
CA LYS A 309 0.41 18.10 -6.92
C LYS A 309 1.64 17.48 -7.59
N VAL A 310 2.65 17.10 -6.79
CA VAL A 310 3.88 16.40 -7.26
C VAL A 310 3.56 15.16 -8.10
N GLU A 311 2.47 14.46 -7.76
CA GLU A 311 1.99 13.28 -8.47
C GLU A 311 1.67 13.54 -9.95
N ASN A 312 1.29 14.78 -10.29
CA ASN A 312 0.95 15.25 -11.63
C ASN A 312 2.12 15.92 -12.35
N LYS A 313 3.31 15.97 -11.73
CA LYS A 313 4.53 16.58 -12.29
C LYS A 313 5.58 15.54 -12.69
N ILE A 314 5.65 14.43 -11.95
CA ILE A 314 6.66 13.38 -12.15
C ILE A 314 6.01 12.12 -12.72
N THR A 315 6.51 11.61 -13.84
CA THR A 315 6.11 10.30 -14.40
C THR A 315 6.90 9.15 -13.78
N GLU A 316 8.16 9.40 -13.42
CA GLU A 316 9.07 8.36 -12.90
C GLU A 316 8.77 7.97 -11.45
N LYS A 317 8.36 6.72 -11.22
CA LYS A 317 7.92 6.23 -9.90
C LYS A 317 8.97 6.44 -8.79
N ARG A 318 10.23 6.07 -9.04
CA ARG A 318 11.30 6.18 -8.03
C ARG A 318 11.60 7.62 -7.63
N LEU A 319 11.61 8.52 -8.60
CA LEU A 319 11.81 9.95 -8.36
C LEU A 319 10.62 10.54 -7.59
N LYS A 320 9.40 10.15 -7.97
CA LYS A 320 8.17 10.56 -7.28
C LYS A 320 8.17 10.16 -5.80
N ASP A 321 8.51 8.90 -5.50
CA ASP A 321 8.54 8.40 -4.13
C ASP A 321 9.59 9.15 -3.28
N ARG A 322 10.75 9.49 -3.86
CA ARG A 322 11.79 10.29 -3.19
C ARG A 322 11.30 11.70 -2.88
N VAL A 323 10.81 12.44 -3.89
CA VAL A 323 10.35 13.82 -3.70
C VAL A 323 9.22 13.89 -2.68
N LEU A 324 8.29 12.92 -2.69
CA LEU A 324 7.23 12.84 -1.69
C LEU A 324 7.75 12.55 -0.29
N PHE A 325 8.79 11.73 -0.15
CA PHE A 325 9.43 11.47 1.15
C PHE A 325 10.06 12.75 1.72
N ASP A 326 10.87 13.45 0.93
CA ASP A 326 11.55 14.68 1.35
C ASP A 326 10.56 15.78 1.73
N VAL A 327 9.52 15.98 0.91
CA VAL A 327 8.47 16.97 1.16
C VAL A 327 7.67 16.64 2.42
N ARG A 328 7.30 15.38 2.67
CA ARG A 328 6.54 15.03 3.88
C ARG A 328 7.32 15.23 5.17
N GLN A 329 8.63 15.00 5.13
CA GLN A 329 9.46 15.02 6.34
C GLN A 329 10.00 16.42 6.67
N LEU A 330 10.27 17.24 5.66
CA LEU A 330 11.13 18.43 5.82
C LEU A 330 10.57 19.72 5.18
N TYR A 331 9.37 19.68 4.59
CA TYR A 331 8.78 20.87 3.94
C TYR A 331 8.59 22.05 4.90
N GLU A 332 8.05 21.82 6.09
CA GLU A 332 7.88 22.90 7.10
C GLU A 332 9.22 23.49 7.50
N GLY A 333 10.24 22.67 7.78
CA GLY A 333 11.58 23.16 8.15
C GLY A 333 12.27 23.97 7.04
N VAL A 334 12.12 23.57 5.77
CA VAL A 334 12.62 24.36 4.62
C VAL A 334 11.85 25.68 4.50
N ASN A 335 10.53 25.63 4.63
CA ASN A 335 9.66 26.80 4.51
C ASN A 335 9.94 27.84 5.60
N ASP A 336 10.07 27.38 6.85
CA ASP A 336 10.41 28.22 8.00
C ASP A 336 11.80 28.84 7.85
N SER A 337 12.76 28.07 7.34
CA SER A 337 14.10 28.58 7.03
C SER A 337 14.05 29.68 5.97
N LEU A 338 13.30 29.50 4.88
CA LEU A 338 13.12 30.51 3.83
C LEU A 338 12.45 31.78 4.35
N TYR A 339 11.36 31.66 5.12
CA TYR A 339 10.65 32.81 5.70
C TYR A 339 11.50 33.58 6.70
N ARG A 340 12.23 32.87 7.57
CA ARG A 340 13.14 33.48 8.54
C ARG A 340 14.27 34.22 7.84
N LEU A 341 14.93 33.59 6.86
CA LEU A 341 16.02 34.22 6.10
C LEU A 341 15.54 35.44 5.29
N ALA A 342 14.33 35.39 4.75
CA ALA A 342 13.67 36.52 4.11
C ALA A 342 13.41 37.67 5.10
N GLY A 343 12.89 37.35 6.29
CA GLY A 343 12.67 38.33 7.36
C GLY A 343 13.96 38.97 7.89
N GLU A 344 15.07 38.25 7.83
CA GLU A 344 16.42 38.74 8.18
C GLU A 344 17.09 39.58 7.07
N ASN A 345 16.41 39.82 5.93
CA ASN A 345 16.99 40.41 4.70
C ASN A 345 18.25 39.68 4.21
N SER A 346 18.38 38.41 4.55
CA SER A 346 19.57 37.59 4.29
C SER A 346 19.36 36.53 3.21
N LEU A 347 18.17 36.55 2.60
CA LEU A 347 17.81 35.78 1.42
C LEU A 347 16.64 36.44 0.69
N ASN A 348 16.81 36.78 -0.59
CA ASN A 348 15.71 37.04 -1.50
C ASN A 348 15.17 35.71 -2.05
N VAL A 349 14.14 35.18 -1.38
CA VAL A 349 13.49 33.91 -1.71
C VAL A 349 12.98 33.87 -3.16
N ASP A 350 12.48 34.99 -3.68
CA ASP A 350 11.99 35.07 -5.06
C ASP A 350 13.14 35.02 -6.06
N LYS A 351 14.27 35.67 -5.76
CA LYS A 351 15.49 35.60 -6.59
C LYS A 351 16.03 34.17 -6.62
N PHE A 352 16.07 33.49 -5.48
CA PHE A 352 16.49 32.10 -5.40
C PHE A 352 15.55 31.19 -6.22
N ALA A 353 14.23 31.36 -6.06
CA ALA A 353 13.24 30.60 -6.82
C ALA A 353 13.42 30.79 -8.34
N ARG A 354 13.68 32.03 -8.79
CA ARG A 354 13.95 32.33 -10.21
C ARG A 354 15.20 31.61 -10.73
N ASN A 355 16.26 31.54 -9.92
CA ASN A 355 17.47 30.81 -10.29
C ASN A 355 17.20 29.31 -10.46
N VAL A 356 16.48 28.69 -9.52
CA VAL A 356 16.10 27.26 -9.62
C VAL A 356 15.22 27.02 -10.84
N ARG A 357 14.24 27.89 -11.09
CA ARG A 357 13.36 27.81 -12.26
C ARG A 357 14.15 27.86 -13.56
N ARG A 358 15.08 28.80 -13.68
CA ARG A 358 15.95 28.95 -14.85
C ARG A 358 16.83 27.72 -15.06
N MET A 359 17.43 27.19 -14.00
CA MET A 359 18.22 25.95 -14.10
C MET A 359 17.38 24.79 -14.62
N TYR A 360 16.12 24.68 -14.20
CA TYR A 360 15.19 23.68 -14.70
C TYR A 360 14.85 23.91 -16.18
N GLU A 361 14.56 25.16 -16.58
CA GLU A 361 14.27 25.53 -17.97
C GLU A 361 15.45 25.16 -18.88
N ASP A 362 16.67 25.57 -18.53
CA ASP A 362 17.90 25.24 -19.27
C ASP A 362 18.12 23.71 -19.38
N ALA A 363 17.87 22.97 -18.29
CA ALA A 363 18.00 21.51 -18.28
C ALA A 363 16.91 20.81 -19.11
N SER A 364 15.70 21.38 -19.15
CA SER A 364 14.56 20.81 -19.87
C SER A 364 14.67 20.93 -21.39
N GLU A 365 15.49 21.85 -21.90
CA GLU A 365 15.83 21.95 -23.32
C GLU A 365 16.67 20.76 -23.80
N SER A 366 17.39 20.12 -22.88
CA SER A 366 18.14 18.90 -23.14
C SER A 366 17.19 17.70 -23.10
N ARG A 367 17.24 16.82 -24.12
CA ARG A 367 16.38 15.61 -24.21
C ARG A 367 16.78 14.51 -23.20
N ILE A 368 16.79 14.85 -21.92
CA ILE A 368 17.16 13.99 -20.78
C ILE A 368 15.94 13.67 -19.92
N SER A 369 16.02 12.62 -19.11
CA SER A 369 14.94 12.14 -18.25
C SER A 369 14.68 13.07 -17.04
N GLN A 370 13.53 12.92 -16.37
CA GLN A 370 13.21 13.72 -15.19
C GLN A 370 14.18 13.41 -14.04
N SER A 371 14.60 12.16 -13.89
CA SER A 371 15.65 11.81 -12.91
C SER A 371 16.97 12.51 -13.23
N GLU A 372 17.38 12.54 -14.50
CA GLU A 372 18.62 13.23 -14.90
C GLU A 372 18.54 14.73 -14.67
N ILE A 373 17.41 15.36 -14.99
CA ILE A 373 17.17 16.78 -14.70
C ILE A 373 17.24 17.04 -13.19
N TYR A 374 16.54 16.24 -12.38
CA TYR A 374 16.54 16.40 -10.92
C TYR A 374 17.96 16.32 -10.35
N TYR A 375 18.72 15.28 -10.70
CA TYR A 375 20.09 15.13 -10.18
C TYR A 375 21.03 16.19 -10.75
N LEU A 376 20.82 16.69 -11.97
CA LEU A 376 21.59 17.80 -12.51
C LEU A 376 21.39 19.09 -11.69
N LEU A 377 20.14 19.38 -11.30
CA LEU A 377 19.83 20.53 -10.43
C LEU A 377 20.46 20.38 -9.05
N VAL A 378 20.37 19.18 -8.46
CA VAL A 378 21.01 18.86 -7.17
C VAL A 378 22.52 19.02 -7.25
N GLU A 379 23.15 18.46 -8.28
CA GLU A 379 24.60 18.56 -8.47
C GLU A 379 25.02 20.02 -8.68
N THR A 380 24.23 20.80 -9.40
CA THR A 380 24.51 22.24 -9.59
C THR A 380 24.49 22.98 -8.26
N LEU A 381 23.49 22.76 -7.39
CA LEU A 381 23.48 23.36 -6.04
C LEU A 381 24.65 22.86 -5.19
N PHE A 382 24.95 21.56 -5.28
CA PHE A 382 26.02 20.92 -4.53
C PHE A 382 27.40 21.46 -4.94
N GLU A 383 27.65 21.70 -6.22
CA GLU A 383 28.91 22.31 -6.66
C GLU A 383 29.05 23.76 -6.18
N LYS A 384 27.94 24.50 -6.14
CA LYS A 384 27.92 25.89 -5.66
C LYS A 384 28.17 26.01 -4.16
N THR A 385 27.80 25.00 -3.38
CA THR A 385 28.07 24.95 -1.93
C THR A 385 29.48 24.43 -1.59
N GLY A 386 30.38 24.42 -2.57
CA GLY A 386 31.72 23.83 -2.42
C GLY A 386 31.68 22.33 -2.15
N ARG A 387 30.69 21.62 -2.71
CA ARG A 387 30.43 20.18 -2.54
C ARG A 387 30.14 19.80 -1.09
N LYS A 388 29.32 20.62 -0.43
CA LYS A 388 28.82 20.35 0.92
C LYS A 388 27.31 20.16 0.91
N TYR A 389 26.82 19.40 1.89
CA TYR A 389 25.39 19.31 2.19
C TYR A 389 24.51 18.78 1.04
N ARG A 390 24.96 17.71 0.35
CA ARG A 390 24.22 17.10 -0.76
C ARG A 390 22.77 16.76 -0.41
N GLY A 391 22.55 16.20 0.79
CA GLY A 391 21.20 15.90 1.28
C GLY A 391 20.32 17.15 1.37
N ALA A 392 20.85 18.26 1.88
CA ALA A 392 20.12 19.53 1.91
C ALA A 392 19.80 20.05 0.49
N CYS A 393 20.70 19.87 -0.47
CA CYS A 393 20.46 20.21 -1.88
C CYS A 393 19.31 19.38 -2.47
N GLU A 394 19.28 18.07 -2.21
CA GLU A 394 18.17 17.18 -2.62
C GLU A 394 16.83 17.64 -2.04
N ILE A 395 16.79 17.96 -0.75
CA ILE A 395 15.59 18.46 -0.06
C ILE A 395 15.12 19.79 -0.64
N ILE A 396 16.03 20.72 -0.92
CA ILE A 396 15.72 22.03 -1.52
C ILE A 396 15.11 21.84 -2.90
N ILE A 397 15.71 21.02 -3.78
CA ILE A 397 15.12 20.76 -5.10
C ILE A 397 13.75 20.08 -4.97
N SER A 398 13.59 19.10 -4.07
CA SER A 398 12.30 18.47 -3.77
C SER A 398 11.23 19.49 -3.32
N TYR A 399 11.61 20.49 -2.52
CA TYR A 399 10.74 21.61 -2.14
C TYR A 399 10.33 22.47 -3.35
N PHE A 400 11.25 22.78 -4.27
CA PHE A 400 10.95 23.55 -5.48
C PHE A 400 10.15 22.76 -6.53
N VAL A 401 10.23 21.42 -6.53
CA VAL A 401 9.28 20.58 -7.26
C VAL A 401 7.87 20.77 -6.70
N GLN A 402 7.68 20.75 -5.37
CA GLN A 402 6.38 21.00 -4.75
C GLN A 402 5.84 22.40 -5.10
N ARG A 403 6.71 23.43 -5.13
CA ARG A 403 6.34 24.82 -5.47
C ARG A 403 6.14 25.13 -6.96
N CYS A 404 6.24 24.14 -7.85
CA CYS A 404 6.12 24.31 -9.33
C CYS A 404 7.30 25.01 -10.02
N GLU A 405 8.43 25.21 -9.34
CA GLU A 405 9.60 25.79 -9.98
C GLU A 405 10.48 24.73 -10.67
N VAL A 406 10.27 23.45 -10.35
CA VAL A 406 10.87 22.30 -11.04
C VAL A 406 9.77 21.33 -11.47
N PHE A 407 9.76 20.96 -12.76
CA PHE A 407 8.73 20.20 -13.46
C PHE A 407 7.37 20.90 -13.57
N ASP A 408 6.89 20.99 -14.80
CA ASP A 408 5.56 21.50 -15.11
C ASP A 408 4.48 20.40 -15.00
N GLU A 409 3.21 20.80 -14.93
CA GLU A 409 2.10 19.85 -14.93
C GLU A 409 2.10 19.04 -16.23
N ILE A 410 2.00 17.72 -16.11
CA ILE A 410 1.90 16.83 -17.25
C ILE A 410 0.57 17.14 -17.95
N THR A 411 0.63 17.74 -19.13
CA THR A 411 -0.54 18.00 -19.96
C THR A 411 -1.07 16.65 -20.46
N LYS A 412 -2.36 16.39 -20.23
CA LYS A 412 -3.03 15.15 -20.64
C LYS A 412 -3.29 15.07 -22.13
#